data_AF-A0A1Q3QWK1-F1
#
_entry.id   AF-A0A1Q3QWK1-F1
#
_cell.length_a   1.000
_cell.length_b   1.000
_cell.length_c   1.000
_cell.angle_alpha   90.00
_cell.angle_beta   90.00
_cell.angle_gamma   90.00
#
_symmetry.space_group_name_H-M   'P 1'
#
loop_
_entity.id
_entity.type
_entity.pdbx_description
1 polymer ?
#
loop_
_entity_poly.entity_id
_entity_poly.type
_entity_poly.pdbx_seq_one_letter_code
_entity_poly.pdbx_strand_id
1 'polypeptide(L)'
;MSRRFVSFFLIVWTGCSIAHSERLHPLRPERVEAIAQLRFDAETIDTPHTVRGVVSRVGVPLYVQDRTGGIEVTFRSPAPTLRIGDEVMVTGRLVPLRYSSRLKEAELVVLAPGVPEPPVSLTATMASSGNYDRVYVETEGVLREIRNVDGALWLVLDGGREPFVVEVPIRPVTAFASKLVLQSRLRVRGICIMDDRRSGEATPFTVRASSIEDISIISPPPFWNRAHVLEVVGGLLLIVLGIMILYVRMERWRFALILDERTRMAHDLHDTLAQSFTGIAFQLQAARNAIRAGAENIEKQVSLAIAMVSDSQEDARRSIAMLKPADLETGNVLENLRQQGEALTHGEKIVFSINSKGEIDRIPEALGKILLRIGHEAVTNALRHAHPKTIAISLEVTADSVVLIITDDGLGFATDGARARGFGIRAMHARAHSYGGSLEILSSPEKGTTVEARIPLRPKRKRFTRIFSTLREGES
;
A
#
# COMPACT_ATOMS: atom_id res chain seq x y z
N MET A 1 -29.30 -76.98 -11.48
CA MET A 1 -29.23 -78.42 -11.20
C MET A 1 -27.94 -78.98 -11.79
N SER A 2 -27.16 -79.66 -10.92
CA SER A 2 -26.23 -80.79 -11.16
C SER A 2 -25.29 -80.80 -12.38
N ARG A 3 -23.97 -80.70 -12.20
CA ARG A 3 -22.98 -81.75 -11.82
C ARG A 3 -22.59 -82.75 -12.94
N ARG A 4 -21.28 -82.70 -13.24
CA ARG A 4 -20.29 -83.81 -13.37
C ARG A 4 -19.89 -84.38 -14.75
N PHE A 5 -18.56 -84.30 -14.95
CA PHE A 5 -17.56 -85.30 -15.42
C PHE A 5 -17.63 -85.80 -16.87
N VAL A 6 -16.64 -85.41 -17.70
CA VAL A 6 -15.37 -86.12 -18.05
C VAL A 6 -15.56 -87.19 -19.11
N SER A 7 -14.86 -87.02 -20.24
CA SER A 7 -14.40 -88.14 -21.06
C SER A 7 -13.08 -87.78 -21.75
N PHE A 8 -12.10 -88.64 -21.51
CA PHE A 8 -10.78 -88.71 -22.15
C PHE A 8 -10.94 -89.08 -23.63
N PHE A 9 -10.15 -88.47 -24.51
CA PHE A 9 -9.79 -89.08 -25.79
C PHE A 9 -8.27 -89.00 -25.99
N LEU A 10 -7.68 -90.19 -25.98
CA LEU A 10 -6.31 -90.51 -26.34
C LEU A 10 -6.25 -90.54 -27.88
N ILE A 11 -5.45 -89.70 -28.51
CA ILE A 11 -5.09 -89.85 -29.93
C ILE A 11 -3.58 -90.00 -30.02
N VAL A 12 -3.18 -91.21 -30.41
CA VAL A 12 -1.85 -91.60 -30.86
C VAL A 12 -1.64 -91.03 -32.26
N TRP A 13 -0.53 -90.30 -32.48
CA TRP A 13 -0.02 -90.05 -33.82
C TRP A 13 1.45 -90.46 -33.89
N THR A 14 1.72 -91.41 -34.78
CA THR A 14 3.01 -92.00 -35.10
C THR A 14 3.84 -91.07 -35.98
N GLY A 15 5.07 -90.82 -35.54
CA GLY A 15 6.31 -90.67 -36.32
C GLY A 15 6.33 -89.85 -37.62
N CYS A 16 7.08 -88.74 -37.62
CA CYS A 16 7.99 -88.44 -38.72
C CYS A 16 9.15 -87.53 -38.30
N SER A 17 10.34 -88.05 -38.56
CA SER A 17 11.65 -87.43 -38.82
C SER A 17 12.28 -86.43 -37.84
N ILE A 18 13.34 -86.96 -37.24
CA ILE A 18 14.49 -86.32 -36.61
C ILE A 18 15.02 -85.16 -37.47
N ALA A 19 14.98 -83.95 -36.92
CA ALA A 19 15.89 -82.87 -37.27
C ALA A 19 16.73 -82.58 -36.02
N HIS A 20 18.05 -82.67 -36.17
CA HIS A 20 19.05 -82.40 -35.14
C HIS A 20 18.72 -81.12 -34.35
N SER A 21 18.34 -81.25 -33.08
CA SER A 21 18.46 -80.14 -32.14
C SER A 21 19.94 -79.99 -31.83
N GLU A 22 20.59 -78.99 -32.45
CA GLU A 22 21.79 -78.41 -31.87
C GLU A 22 21.44 -78.03 -30.43
N ARG A 23 22.07 -78.73 -29.50
CA ARG A 23 22.00 -78.41 -28.08
C ARG A 23 22.59 -77.01 -27.95
N LEU A 24 21.74 -76.02 -27.79
CA LEU A 24 22.12 -74.75 -27.19
C LEU A 24 22.81 -75.08 -25.86
N HIS A 25 24.12 -74.89 -25.84
CA HIS A 25 24.87 -74.83 -24.60
C HIS A 25 24.14 -73.84 -23.68
N PRO A 26 23.76 -74.21 -22.44
CA PRO A 26 23.44 -73.19 -21.47
C PRO A 26 24.72 -72.38 -21.29
N LEU A 27 24.69 -71.11 -21.70
CA LEU A 27 25.71 -70.13 -21.34
C LEU A 27 25.96 -70.31 -19.83
N ARG A 28 27.19 -70.70 -19.46
CA ARG A 28 27.63 -70.62 -18.06
C ARG A 28 27.25 -69.23 -17.57
N PRO A 29 26.69 -69.06 -16.36
CA PRO A 29 26.59 -67.74 -15.78
C PRO A 29 28.03 -67.21 -15.64
N GLU A 30 28.45 -66.36 -16.57
CA GLU A 30 29.60 -65.49 -16.38
C GLU A 30 29.38 -64.75 -15.07
N ARG A 31 30.43 -64.66 -14.27
CA ARG A 31 30.39 -64.06 -12.93
C ARG A 31 29.74 -62.69 -13.02
N VAL A 32 28.59 -62.50 -12.37
CA VAL A 32 27.96 -61.18 -12.29
C VAL A 32 28.82 -60.30 -11.39
N GLU A 33 29.33 -59.22 -11.95
CA GLU A 33 30.23 -58.30 -11.27
C GLU A 33 29.48 -57.06 -10.80
N ALA A 34 29.91 -56.51 -9.65
CA ALA A 34 29.38 -55.25 -9.15
C ALA A 34 29.89 -54.09 -10.02
N ILE A 35 29.03 -53.16 -10.39
CA ILE A 35 29.38 -52.06 -11.31
C ILE A 35 30.57 -51.24 -10.81
N ALA A 36 30.70 -51.04 -9.49
CA ALA A 36 31.83 -50.32 -8.91
C ALA A 36 33.20 -51.01 -9.11
N GLN A 37 33.23 -52.34 -9.24
CA GLN A 37 34.48 -53.10 -9.44
C GLN A 37 35.03 -52.90 -10.86
N LEU A 38 34.15 -52.60 -11.82
CA LEU A 38 34.51 -52.33 -13.21
C LEU A 38 35.19 -50.96 -13.43
N ARG A 39 35.32 -50.13 -12.38
CA ARG A 39 35.87 -48.77 -12.47
C ARG A 39 37.40 -48.70 -12.49
N PHE A 40 38.10 -49.73 -12.04
CA PHE A 40 39.53 -49.60 -11.66
C PHE A 40 40.47 -50.66 -12.24
N ASP A 41 40.02 -51.49 -13.18
CA ASP A 41 40.82 -52.62 -13.65
C ASP A 41 41.28 -52.41 -15.10
N ALA A 42 42.58 -52.15 -15.27
CA ALA A 42 43.21 -51.89 -16.57
C ALA A 42 43.53 -53.19 -17.33
N GLU A 43 43.46 -54.35 -16.67
CA GLU A 43 43.71 -55.67 -17.28
C GLU A 43 42.47 -56.27 -17.99
N THR A 44 41.30 -55.62 -17.87
CA THR A 44 39.98 -56.06 -18.35
C THR A 44 39.42 -55.20 -19.48
N ILE A 45 40.30 -54.55 -20.25
CA ILE A 45 39.92 -53.73 -21.41
C ILE A 45 39.49 -54.64 -22.57
N ASP A 46 38.33 -54.34 -23.17
CA ASP A 46 37.76 -55.07 -24.32
C ASP A 46 37.35 -56.54 -24.05
N THR A 47 37.34 -56.97 -22.79
CA THR A 47 36.78 -58.26 -22.38
C THR A 47 35.26 -58.17 -22.17
N PRO A 48 34.51 -59.28 -22.37
CA PRO A 48 33.09 -59.33 -22.04
C PRO A 48 32.90 -59.33 -20.52
N HIS A 49 32.11 -58.39 -20.01
CA HIS A 49 31.69 -58.34 -18.61
C HIS A 49 30.18 -58.36 -18.51
N THR A 50 29.67 -59.09 -17.53
CA THR A 50 28.25 -59.23 -17.25
C THR A 50 27.89 -58.50 -15.95
N VAL A 51 26.96 -57.54 -16.04
CA VAL A 51 26.40 -56.79 -14.91
C VAL A 51 24.91 -57.03 -14.77
N ARG A 52 24.41 -56.98 -13.54
CA ARG A 52 22.98 -57.03 -13.23
C ARG A 52 22.58 -55.74 -12.52
N GLY A 53 21.53 -55.08 -13.00
CA GLY A 53 21.05 -53.85 -12.40
C GLY A 53 19.68 -53.43 -12.90
N VAL A 54 19.24 -52.26 -12.47
CA VAL A 54 17.95 -51.66 -12.80
C VAL A 54 18.15 -50.55 -13.83
N VAL A 55 17.28 -50.50 -14.84
CA VAL A 55 17.29 -49.42 -15.84
C VAL A 55 16.93 -48.10 -15.17
N SER A 56 17.89 -47.18 -15.09
CA SER A 56 17.72 -45.86 -14.49
C SER A 56 17.32 -44.80 -15.52
N ARG A 57 17.68 -44.99 -16.79
CA ARG A 57 17.26 -44.12 -17.90
C ARG A 57 17.24 -44.89 -19.20
N VAL A 58 16.15 -44.73 -19.95
CA VAL A 58 15.95 -45.28 -21.29
C VAL A 58 16.41 -44.26 -22.34
N GLY A 59 17.08 -44.74 -23.39
CA GLY A 59 17.56 -43.90 -24.49
C GLY A 59 18.83 -44.46 -25.13
N VAL A 60 19.44 -43.67 -26.01
CA VAL A 60 20.78 -43.94 -26.54
C VAL A 60 21.68 -42.81 -26.03
N PRO A 61 22.57 -43.06 -25.05
CA PRO A 61 22.84 -44.35 -24.40
C PRO A 61 21.82 -44.74 -23.31
N LEU A 62 21.79 -46.04 -22.96
CA LEU A 62 21.01 -46.58 -21.84
C LEU A 62 21.84 -46.49 -20.55
N TYR A 63 21.20 -46.23 -19.41
CA TYR A 63 21.87 -46.27 -18.11
C TYR A 63 21.26 -47.34 -17.22
N VAL A 64 22.13 -48.17 -16.65
CA VAL A 64 21.79 -49.24 -15.72
C VAL A 64 22.53 -48.98 -14.41
N GLN A 65 21.86 -49.22 -13.29
CA GLN A 65 22.41 -48.97 -11.96
C GLN A 65 22.23 -50.19 -11.07
N ASP A 66 23.20 -50.46 -10.21
CA ASP A 66 23.08 -51.38 -9.09
C ASP A 66 23.34 -50.63 -7.78
N ARG A 67 23.39 -51.37 -6.65
CA ARG A 67 23.65 -50.77 -5.33
C ARG A 67 25.05 -50.14 -5.18
N THR A 68 25.95 -50.37 -6.12
CA THR A 68 27.35 -49.97 -6.07
C THR A 68 27.69 -48.84 -7.03
N GLY A 69 26.95 -48.68 -8.13
CA GLY A 69 27.14 -47.57 -9.06
C GLY A 69 26.29 -47.69 -10.32
N GLY A 70 26.49 -46.74 -11.22
CA GLY A 70 25.82 -46.70 -12.53
C GLY A 70 26.80 -46.97 -13.67
N ILE A 71 26.28 -47.51 -14.77
CA ILE A 71 27.03 -47.81 -15.98
C ILE A 71 26.24 -47.40 -17.23
N GLU A 72 26.97 -46.90 -18.23
CA GLU A 72 26.40 -46.55 -19.52
C GLU A 72 26.51 -47.75 -20.45
N VAL A 73 25.43 -48.02 -21.19
CA VAL A 73 25.30 -49.18 -22.07
C VAL A 73 24.95 -48.71 -23.47
N THR A 74 25.67 -49.24 -24.45
CA THR A 74 25.45 -48.97 -25.88
C THR A 74 25.34 -50.27 -26.67
N PHE A 75 24.39 -50.30 -27.60
CA PHE A 75 23.98 -51.52 -28.32
C PHE A 75 24.44 -51.49 -29.78
N ARG A 76 24.68 -52.68 -30.36
CA ARG A 76 24.95 -52.86 -31.80
C ARG A 76 23.65 -53.05 -32.61
N SER A 77 22.61 -53.60 -31.97
CA SER A 77 21.27 -53.84 -32.52
C SER A 77 20.23 -52.96 -31.81
N PRO A 78 19.03 -52.70 -32.39
CA PRO A 78 18.01 -51.92 -31.70
C PRO A 78 17.70 -52.55 -30.33
N ALA A 79 17.80 -51.73 -29.29
CA ALA A 79 17.54 -52.17 -27.92
C ALA A 79 16.09 -52.69 -27.80
N PRO A 80 15.84 -53.72 -26.98
CA PRO A 80 14.48 -54.15 -26.67
C PRO A 80 13.67 -53.00 -26.05
N THR A 81 12.35 -53.08 -26.13
CA THR A 81 11.47 -52.07 -25.50
C THR A 81 11.60 -52.16 -23.98
N LEU A 82 12.35 -51.23 -23.40
CA LEU A 82 12.64 -51.16 -21.96
C LEU A 82 11.87 -50.03 -21.29
N ARG A 83 11.57 -50.23 -19.99
CA ARG A 83 11.01 -49.22 -19.10
C ARG A 83 12.01 -48.88 -18.01
N ILE A 84 11.94 -47.65 -17.51
CA ILE A 84 12.68 -47.27 -16.31
C ILE A 84 12.17 -48.15 -15.16
N GLY A 85 13.08 -48.74 -14.40
CA GLY A 85 12.78 -49.71 -13.35
C GLY A 85 12.89 -51.17 -13.75
N ASP A 86 12.99 -51.51 -15.04
CA ASP A 86 13.18 -52.90 -15.45
C ASP A 86 14.52 -53.45 -14.93
N GLU A 87 14.50 -54.64 -14.36
CA GLU A 87 15.70 -55.36 -13.93
C GLU A 87 16.29 -56.09 -15.14
N VAL A 88 17.56 -55.81 -15.42
CA VAL A 88 18.25 -56.26 -16.63
C VAL A 88 19.60 -56.87 -16.29
N MET A 89 19.98 -57.86 -17.09
CA MET A 89 21.34 -58.38 -17.16
C MET A 89 21.95 -57.93 -18.48
N VAL A 90 23.12 -57.30 -18.40
CA VAL A 90 23.80 -56.70 -19.54
C VAL A 90 25.18 -57.30 -19.67
N THR A 91 25.48 -57.87 -20.83
CA THR A 91 26.80 -58.40 -21.15
C THR A 91 27.38 -57.61 -22.31
N GLY A 92 28.56 -57.02 -22.16
CA GLY A 92 29.17 -56.22 -23.21
C GLY A 92 30.67 -56.03 -23.00
N ARG A 93 31.33 -55.38 -23.97
CA ARG A 93 32.77 -55.10 -23.87
C ARG A 93 33.02 -53.86 -23.04
N LEU A 94 33.91 -53.98 -22.07
CA LEU A 94 34.24 -52.90 -21.13
C LEU A 94 35.15 -51.86 -21.79
N VAL A 95 34.73 -50.60 -21.72
CA VAL A 95 35.52 -49.44 -22.13
C VAL A 95 35.69 -48.52 -20.92
N PRO A 96 36.90 -48.38 -20.36
CA PRO A 96 37.14 -47.49 -19.24
C PRO A 96 37.00 -46.03 -19.66
N LEU A 97 36.48 -45.22 -18.74
CA LEU A 97 36.42 -43.76 -18.82
C LEU A 97 37.14 -43.19 -17.59
N ARG A 98 37.27 -41.85 -17.54
CA ARG A 98 38.05 -41.19 -16.50
C ARG A 98 37.51 -41.39 -15.07
N TYR A 99 36.18 -41.51 -14.92
CA TYR A 99 35.50 -41.61 -13.63
C TYR A 99 34.55 -42.82 -13.50
N SER A 100 34.35 -43.57 -14.60
CA SER A 100 33.54 -44.79 -14.61
C SER A 100 33.93 -45.67 -15.80
N SER A 101 33.14 -46.70 -16.11
CA SER A 101 33.27 -47.48 -17.34
C SER A 101 31.98 -47.46 -18.16
N ARG A 102 32.04 -47.90 -19.41
CA ARG A 102 30.90 -48.08 -20.33
C ARG A 102 30.94 -49.47 -20.93
N LEU A 103 29.78 -50.09 -21.13
CA LEU A 103 29.63 -51.32 -21.92
C LEU A 103 29.26 -50.98 -23.36
N LYS A 104 30.09 -51.42 -24.31
CA LYS A 104 29.82 -51.34 -25.75
C LYS A 104 29.43 -52.69 -26.31
N GLU A 105 28.72 -52.65 -27.43
CA GLU A 105 28.29 -53.85 -28.17
C GLU A 105 27.51 -54.81 -27.27
N ALA A 106 26.73 -54.24 -26.34
CA ALA A 106 26.11 -55.02 -25.29
C ALA A 106 24.90 -55.80 -25.81
N GLU A 107 24.72 -56.99 -25.26
CA GLU A 107 23.48 -57.77 -25.30
C GLU A 107 22.78 -57.67 -23.96
N LEU A 108 21.45 -57.58 -23.98
CA LEU A 108 20.65 -57.35 -22.78
C LEU A 108 19.52 -58.36 -22.69
N VAL A 109 19.34 -58.90 -21.49
CA VAL A 109 18.22 -59.77 -21.11
C VAL A 109 17.43 -59.10 -20.01
N VAL A 110 16.12 -58.90 -20.24
CA VAL A 110 15.20 -58.42 -19.20
C VAL A 110 14.88 -59.58 -18.27
N LEU A 111 15.22 -59.43 -16.98
CA LEU A 111 14.99 -60.46 -15.97
C LEU A 111 13.58 -60.33 -15.39
N ALA A 112 13.17 -59.11 -15.05
CA ALA A 112 11.85 -58.82 -14.50
C ALA A 112 11.48 -57.34 -14.72
N PRO A 113 10.19 -57.02 -14.91
CA PRO A 113 9.73 -55.65 -14.77
C PRO A 113 9.87 -55.22 -13.31
N GLY A 114 10.37 -54.03 -13.07
CA GLY A 114 10.65 -53.55 -11.71
C GLY A 114 10.20 -52.11 -11.48
N VAL A 115 10.36 -51.66 -10.24
CA VAL A 115 10.08 -50.28 -9.81
C VAL A 115 11.35 -49.45 -10.00
N PRO A 116 11.26 -48.21 -10.52
CA PRO A 116 12.41 -47.31 -10.59
C PRO A 116 13.11 -47.18 -9.24
N GLU A 117 14.44 -47.30 -9.23
CA GLU A 117 15.21 -47.01 -8.03
C GLU A 117 15.08 -45.51 -7.67
N PRO A 118 14.91 -45.16 -6.38
CA PRO A 118 14.88 -43.77 -5.97
C PRO A 118 16.24 -43.12 -6.24
N PRO A 119 16.28 -41.81 -6.59
CA PRO A 119 17.53 -41.11 -6.82
C PRO A 119 18.34 -41.01 -5.52
N VAL A 120 19.67 -41.05 -5.64
CA VAL A 120 20.58 -40.78 -4.53
C VAL A 120 20.61 -39.27 -4.26
N SER A 121 20.03 -38.82 -3.15
CA SER A 121 20.08 -37.41 -2.75
C SER A 121 21.48 -37.02 -2.29
N LEU A 122 22.08 -36.03 -2.94
CA LEU A 122 23.45 -35.60 -2.68
C LEU A 122 23.65 -34.11 -2.94
N THR A 123 24.69 -33.54 -2.33
CA THR A 123 25.09 -32.14 -2.57
C THR A 123 25.92 -32.03 -3.85
N ALA A 124 25.97 -30.85 -4.45
CA ALA A 124 26.81 -30.61 -5.64
C ALA A 124 28.30 -30.95 -5.40
N THR A 125 28.81 -30.73 -4.19
CA THR A 125 30.19 -31.11 -3.82
C THR A 125 30.39 -32.62 -3.73
N MET A 126 29.37 -33.39 -3.32
CA MET A 126 29.44 -34.84 -3.37
C MET A 126 29.35 -35.35 -4.81
N ALA A 127 28.50 -34.74 -5.65
CA ALA A 127 28.39 -35.07 -7.07
C ALA A 127 29.73 -34.88 -7.80
N SER A 128 30.42 -33.77 -7.54
CA SER A 128 31.70 -33.43 -8.18
C SER A 128 32.87 -34.33 -7.76
N SER A 129 32.71 -35.19 -6.76
CA SER A 129 33.77 -36.13 -6.33
C SER A 129 34.11 -37.21 -7.36
N GLY A 130 33.26 -37.41 -8.36
CA GLY A 130 33.40 -38.48 -9.37
C GLY A 130 32.87 -39.84 -8.94
N ASN A 131 32.63 -40.07 -7.64
CA ASN A 131 32.11 -41.35 -7.13
C ASN A 131 30.71 -41.69 -7.63
N TYR A 132 29.94 -40.68 -8.04
CA TYR A 132 28.55 -40.81 -8.49
C TYR A 132 28.41 -40.70 -10.01
N ASP A 133 29.51 -40.80 -10.77
CA ASP A 133 29.45 -40.79 -12.24
C ASP A 133 28.53 -41.93 -12.74
N ARG A 134 27.61 -41.58 -13.63
CA ARG A 134 26.54 -42.41 -14.22
C ARG A 134 25.46 -42.93 -13.28
N VAL A 135 25.42 -42.45 -12.03
CA VAL A 135 24.37 -42.78 -11.04
C VAL A 135 23.17 -41.85 -11.23
N TYR A 136 21.96 -42.34 -10.93
CA TYR A 136 20.75 -41.53 -10.85
C TYR A 136 20.71 -40.78 -9.52
N VAL A 137 20.79 -39.45 -9.59
CA VAL A 137 21.01 -38.57 -8.44
C VAL A 137 19.93 -37.51 -8.32
N GLU A 138 19.75 -36.99 -7.11
CA GLU A 138 18.96 -35.79 -6.82
C GLU A 138 19.87 -34.74 -6.18
N THR A 139 19.89 -33.55 -6.75
CA THR A 139 20.69 -32.41 -6.23
C THR A 139 19.89 -31.12 -6.31
N GLU A 140 20.29 -30.13 -5.51
CA GLU A 140 19.66 -28.82 -5.45
C GLU A 140 20.64 -27.73 -5.85
N GLY A 141 20.14 -26.67 -6.48
CA GLY A 141 20.95 -25.52 -6.84
C GLY A 141 20.10 -24.31 -7.18
N VAL A 142 20.73 -23.13 -7.16
CA VAL A 142 20.08 -21.87 -7.53
C VAL A 142 20.31 -21.61 -9.01
N LEU A 143 19.23 -21.40 -9.77
CA LEU A 143 19.29 -21.14 -11.21
C LEU A 143 20.01 -19.81 -11.48
N ARG A 144 21.13 -19.86 -12.20
CA ARG A 144 21.92 -18.68 -12.59
C ARG A 144 21.71 -18.28 -14.03
N GLU A 145 21.62 -19.27 -14.91
CA GLU A 145 21.58 -19.05 -16.35
C GLU A 145 20.71 -20.12 -17.02
N ILE A 146 20.05 -19.75 -18.12
CA ILE A 146 19.31 -20.65 -18.98
C ILE A 146 19.87 -20.47 -20.39
N ARG A 147 20.37 -21.55 -20.99
CA ARG A 147 20.87 -21.59 -22.36
C ARG A 147 20.13 -22.64 -23.16
N ASN A 148 19.94 -22.38 -24.45
CA ASN A 148 19.47 -23.40 -25.39
C ASN A 148 20.65 -23.78 -26.27
N VAL A 149 21.10 -25.03 -26.15
CA VAL A 149 22.29 -25.55 -26.84
C VAL A 149 21.89 -26.87 -27.49
N ASP A 150 22.09 -26.98 -28.82
CA ASP A 150 21.83 -28.19 -29.60
C ASP A 150 20.42 -28.81 -29.43
N GLY A 151 19.41 -27.96 -29.20
CA GLY A 151 18.03 -28.44 -28.98
C GLY A 151 17.81 -29.07 -27.59
N ALA A 152 18.71 -28.83 -26.64
CA ALA A 152 18.56 -29.13 -25.23
C ALA A 152 18.54 -27.84 -24.40
N LEU A 153 17.76 -27.84 -23.31
CA LEU A 153 17.72 -26.74 -22.36
C LEU A 153 18.79 -26.98 -21.31
N TRP A 154 19.73 -26.06 -21.22
CA TRP A 154 20.84 -26.09 -20.27
C TRP A 154 20.56 -25.10 -19.17
N LEU A 155 20.43 -25.60 -17.95
CA LEU A 155 20.24 -24.79 -16.77
C LEU A 155 21.56 -24.80 -15.99
N VAL A 156 22.18 -23.63 -15.84
CA VAL A 156 23.37 -23.50 -15.00
C VAL A 156 22.91 -23.23 -13.58
N LEU A 157 23.18 -24.18 -12.70
CA LEU A 157 22.81 -24.12 -11.29
C LEU A 157 24.04 -23.87 -10.44
N ASP A 158 23.88 -23.00 -9.46
CA ASP A 158 24.83 -22.76 -8.40
C ASP A 158 24.53 -23.70 -7.23
N GLY A 159 25.36 -24.74 -7.07
CA GLY A 159 25.30 -25.70 -5.97
C GLY A 159 26.06 -25.26 -4.71
N GLY A 160 26.41 -23.98 -4.60
CA GLY A 160 27.17 -23.41 -3.48
C GLY A 160 28.63 -23.18 -3.85
N ARG A 161 29.48 -24.21 -3.73
CA ARG A 161 30.90 -24.13 -4.14
C ARG A 161 31.16 -24.66 -5.55
N GLU A 162 30.30 -25.56 -6.01
CA GLU A 162 30.47 -26.26 -7.28
C GLU A 162 29.27 -25.92 -8.18
N PRO A 163 29.45 -25.07 -9.21
CA PRO A 163 28.42 -24.83 -10.20
C PRO A 163 28.28 -26.05 -11.11
N PHE A 164 27.08 -26.37 -11.55
CA PHE A 164 26.84 -27.53 -12.41
C PHE A 164 25.77 -27.22 -13.45
N VAL A 165 25.79 -28.00 -14.54
CA VAL A 165 24.82 -27.86 -15.62
C VAL A 165 23.77 -28.95 -15.50
N VAL A 166 22.52 -28.59 -15.77
CA VAL A 166 21.43 -29.54 -15.94
C VAL A 166 21.01 -29.51 -17.40
N GLU A 167 21.16 -30.65 -18.07
CA GLU A 167 20.74 -30.82 -19.45
C GLU A 167 19.37 -31.49 -19.50
N VAL A 168 18.41 -30.82 -20.14
CA VAL A 168 17.05 -31.33 -20.33
C VAL A 168 16.77 -31.44 -21.83
N PRO A 169 16.41 -32.62 -22.35
CA PRO A 169 16.05 -32.76 -23.76
C PRO A 169 14.77 -31.97 -24.08
N ILE A 170 14.80 -31.07 -25.06
CA ILE A 170 13.60 -30.29 -25.44
C ILE A 170 12.71 -31.17 -26.32
N ARG A 171 11.60 -31.65 -25.78
CA ARG A 171 10.38 -32.01 -26.55
C ARG A 171 9.29 -31.03 -26.13
N PRO A 172 8.55 -30.42 -27.08
CA PRO A 172 8.20 -29.00 -27.08
C PRO A 172 7.68 -28.48 -25.73
N VAL A 173 8.49 -27.66 -25.05
CA VAL A 173 8.19 -27.08 -23.73
C VAL A 173 7.98 -25.57 -23.87
N THR A 174 6.75 -25.12 -24.06
CA THR A 174 6.42 -23.68 -23.92
C THR A 174 5.93 -23.34 -22.50
N ALA A 175 5.30 -24.29 -21.80
CA ALA A 175 4.60 -24.00 -20.53
C ALA A 175 5.47 -24.05 -19.27
N PHE A 176 6.54 -24.85 -19.23
CA PHE A 176 7.40 -24.96 -18.04
C PHE A 176 8.62 -24.02 -18.11
N ALA A 177 9.17 -23.79 -19.31
CA ALA A 177 10.28 -22.85 -19.50
C ALA A 177 9.93 -21.43 -19.05
N SER A 178 8.67 -21.01 -19.17
CA SER A 178 8.17 -19.71 -18.69
C SER A 178 8.08 -19.60 -17.17
N LYS A 179 8.11 -20.72 -16.43
CA LYS A 179 8.11 -20.75 -14.95
C LYS A 179 9.51 -20.75 -14.34
N LEU A 180 10.54 -21.04 -15.14
CA LEU A 180 11.93 -21.03 -14.70
C LEU A 180 12.44 -19.59 -14.63
N VAL A 181 12.29 -18.97 -13.47
CA VAL A 181 12.82 -17.61 -13.21
C VAL A 181 14.24 -17.73 -12.65
N LEU A 182 15.17 -16.92 -13.14
CA LEU A 182 16.51 -16.82 -12.58
C LEU A 182 16.45 -16.57 -11.06
N GLN A 183 17.44 -17.08 -10.32
CA GLN A 183 17.50 -17.07 -8.86
C GLN A 183 16.46 -17.96 -8.14
N SER A 184 15.66 -18.74 -8.86
CA SER A 184 14.85 -19.80 -8.24
C SER A 184 15.76 -20.92 -7.73
N ARG A 185 15.42 -21.49 -6.57
CA ARG A 185 16.05 -22.72 -6.09
C ARG A 185 15.33 -23.91 -6.72
N LEU A 186 16.09 -24.74 -7.42
CA LEU A 186 15.59 -25.91 -8.12
C LEU A 186 16.09 -27.18 -7.45
N ARG A 187 15.24 -28.21 -7.42
CA ARG A 187 15.62 -29.59 -7.17
C ARG A 187 15.55 -30.35 -8.47
N VAL A 188 16.63 -31.05 -8.79
CA VAL A 188 16.83 -31.68 -10.09
C VAL A 188 17.18 -33.14 -9.89
N ARG A 189 16.55 -34.00 -10.69
CA ARG A 189 16.83 -35.43 -10.76
C ARG A 189 17.38 -35.78 -12.13
N GLY A 190 18.33 -36.70 -12.18
CA GLY A 190 18.93 -37.11 -13.45
C GLY A 190 20.17 -37.96 -13.27
N ILE A 191 20.74 -38.37 -14.40
CA ILE A 191 22.00 -39.11 -14.40
C ILE A 191 23.15 -38.12 -14.22
N CYS A 192 23.99 -38.32 -13.22
CA CYS A 192 25.21 -37.55 -13.02
C CYS A 192 26.26 -37.96 -14.05
N ILE A 193 26.89 -37.00 -14.71
CA ILE A 193 27.90 -37.22 -15.74
C ILE A 193 29.10 -36.32 -15.45
N MET A 194 30.26 -36.95 -15.23
CA MET A 194 31.54 -36.26 -15.10
C MET A 194 32.17 -36.05 -16.49
N ASP A 195 32.94 -34.96 -16.63
CA ASP A 195 33.76 -34.69 -17.83
C ASP A 195 32.94 -34.69 -19.14
N ASP A 196 31.73 -34.11 -19.10
CA ASP A 196 30.94 -33.94 -20.32
C ASP A 196 31.58 -32.86 -21.18
N ARG A 197 32.36 -33.27 -22.18
CA ARG A 197 33.01 -32.36 -23.14
C ARG A 197 32.03 -31.41 -23.83
N ARG A 198 30.72 -31.71 -23.81
CA ARG A 198 29.70 -30.80 -24.30
C ARG A 198 29.55 -29.57 -23.40
N SER A 199 29.56 -29.72 -22.07
CA SER A 199 29.28 -28.62 -21.12
C SER A 199 30.29 -27.46 -21.14
N GLY A 200 31.40 -27.60 -21.88
CA GLY A 200 32.58 -26.74 -21.81
C GLY A 200 33.43 -27.05 -20.57
N GLU A 201 34.68 -26.58 -20.54
CA GLU A 201 35.65 -26.83 -19.46
C GLU A 201 35.29 -26.18 -18.10
N ALA A 202 34.15 -25.48 -17.99
CA ALA A 202 33.88 -24.56 -16.87
C ALA A 202 33.02 -25.12 -15.72
N THR A 203 32.49 -26.35 -15.82
CA THR A 203 31.69 -26.97 -14.73
C THR A 203 32.15 -28.39 -14.41
N PRO A 204 32.20 -28.81 -13.13
CA PRO A 204 32.77 -30.10 -12.74
C PRO A 204 31.92 -31.31 -13.15
N PHE A 205 30.60 -31.15 -13.29
CA PHE A 205 29.68 -32.21 -13.68
C PHE A 205 28.40 -31.67 -14.34
N THR A 206 27.70 -32.56 -15.04
CA THR A 206 26.39 -32.31 -15.65
C THR A 206 25.37 -33.32 -15.12
N VAL A 207 24.16 -32.86 -14.78
CA VAL A 207 23.02 -33.73 -14.47
C VAL A 207 22.12 -33.79 -15.69
N ARG A 208 22.03 -34.98 -16.30
CA ARG A 208 21.17 -35.18 -17.47
C ARG A 208 19.81 -35.67 -17.03
N ALA A 209 18.83 -34.76 -17.04
CA ALA A 209 17.44 -35.08 -16.78
C ALA A 209 16.85 -35.90 -17.94
N SER A 210 15.83 -36.72 -17.65
CA SER A 210 15.11 -37.47 -18.68
C SER A 210 13.95 -36.64 -19.23
N SER A 211 13.33 -35.83 -18.38
CA SER A 211 12.24 -34.92 -18.72
C SER A 211 12.31 -33.65 -17.89
N ILE A 212 11.54 -32.64 -18.26
CA ILE A 212 11.35 -31.43 -17.46
C ILE A 212 10.65 -31.71 -16.11
N GLU A 213 9.93 -32.83 -16.01
CA GLU A 213 9.28 -33.30 -14.76
C GLU A 213 10.29 -33.69 -13.68
N ASP A 214 11.54 -33.98 -14.06
CA ASP A 214 12.63 -34.24 -13.13
C ASP A 214 13.14 -32.96 -12.44
N ILE A 215 12.58 -31.79 -12.78
CA ILE A 215 12.92 -30.49 -12.21
C ILE A 215 11.73 -29.93 -11.44
N SER A 216 11.95 -29.58 -10.18
CA SER A 216 10.96 -28.94 -9.32
C SER A 216 11.49 -27.65 -8.71
N ILE A 217 10.62 -26.63 -8.62
CA ILE A 217 10.96 -25.33 -8.03
C ILE A 217 10.72 -25.44 -6.51
N ILE A 218 11.78 -25.38 -5.72
CA ILE A 218 11.70 -25.40 -4.25
C ILE A 218 11.27 -24.03 -3.73
N SER A 219 11.88 -22.96 -4.25
CA SER A 219 11.54 -21.59 -3.89
C SER A 219 11.70 -20.64 -5.08
N PRO A 220 10.76 -19.71 -5.29
CA PRO A 220 10.90 -18.63 -6.30
C PRO A 220 12.06 -17.68 -5.93
N PRO A 221 12.46 -16.75 -6.84
CA PRO A 221 13.44 -15.73 -6.50
C PRO A 221 12.99 -14.89 -5.29
N PRO A 222 13.93 -14.33 -4.50
CA PRO A 222 13.59 -13.42 -3.42
C PRO A 222 12.73 -12.26 -3.93
N PHE A 223 11.66 -11.95 -3.20
CA PHE A 223 10.81 -10.80 -3.51
C PHE A 223 11.63 -9.50 -3.56
N TRP A 224 12.56 -9.35 -2.61
CA TRP A 224 13.49 -8.23 -2.59
C TRP A 224 14.55 -8.38 -3.68
N ASN A 225 14.27 -7.80 -4.84
CA ASN A 225 15.23 -7.59 -5.92
C ASN A 225 15.44 -6.08 -6.14
N ARG A 226 16.43 -5.72 -6.95
CA ARG A 226 16.76 -4.31 -7.23
C ARG A 226 15.57 -3.53 -7.81
N ALA A 227 14.71 -4.17 -8.60
CA ALA A 227 13.54 -3.54 -9.20
C ALA A 227 12.47 -3.20 -8.16
N HIS A 228 12.06 -4.16 -7.32
CA HIS A 228 11.09 -3.91 -6.26
C HIS A 228 11.59 -2.88 -5.23
N VAL A 229 12.89 -2.86 -4.93
CA VAL A 229 13.48 -1.82 -4.08
C VAL A 229 13.33 -0.44 -4.71
N LEU A 230 13.64 -0.31 -6.01
CA LEU A 230 13.48 0.96 -6.74
C LEU A 230 12.01 1.41 -6.82
N GLU A 231 11.08 0.48 -7.03
CA GLU A 231 9.65 0.77 -7.05
C GLU A 231 9.15 1.30 -5.70
N VAL A 232 9.55 0.68 -4.60
CA VAL A 232 9.18 1.13 -3.24
C VAL A 232 9.74 2.52 -2.95
N VAL A 233 11.02 2.75 -3.28
CA VAL A 233 11.66 4.06 -3.09
C VAL A 233 10.99 5.14 -3.95
N GLY A 234 10.70 4.83 -5.21
CA GLY A 234 9.98 5.73 -6.12
C GLY A 234 8.57 6.06 -5.61
N GLY A 235 7.83 5.06 -5.14
CA GLY A 235 6.52 5.25 -4.54
C GLY A 235 6.55 6.14 -3.30
N LEU A 236 7.54 5.94 -2.42
CA LEU A 236 7.71 6.77 -1.23
C LEU A 236 8.02 8.23 -1.59
N LEU A 237 8.90 8.46 -2.57
CA LEU A 237 9.22 9.81 -3.06
C LEU A 237 7.99 10.53 -3.63
N LEU A 238 7.12 9.82 -4.37
CA LEU A 238 5.88 10.38 -4.90
C LEU A 238 4.89 10.75 -3.79
N ILE A 239 4.79 9.95 -2.73
CA ILE A 239 3.96 10.26 -1.56
C ILE A 239 4.47 11.53 -0.86
N VAL A 240 5.77 11.62 -0.61
CA VAL A 240 6.39 12.80 0.01
C VAL A 240 6.17 14.05 -0.84
N LEU A 241 6.33 13.94 -2.16
CA LEU A 241 6.05 15.03 -3.10
C LEU A 241 4.58 15.47 -3.05
N GLY A 242 3.64 14.51 -3.01
CA GLY A 242 2.21 14.79 -2.88
C GLY A 242 1.87 15.54 -1.59
N ILE A 243 2.44 15.11 -0.46
CA ILE A 243 2.29 15.78 0.84
C ILE A 243 2.86 17.20 0.79
N MET A 244 4.05 17.40 0.21
CA MET A 244 4.67 18.72 0.07
C MET A 244 3.83 19.67 -0.79
N ILE A 245 3.27 19.19 -1.91
CA ILE A 245 2.38 20.00 -2.76
C ILE A 245 1.11 20.40 -2.01
N LEU A 246 0.52 19.46 -1.26
CA LEU A 246 -0.68 19.72 -0.45
C LEU A 246 -0.39 20.76 0.64
N TYR A 247 0.76 20.64 1.31
CA TYR A 247 1.22 21.60 2.32
C TYR A 247 1.36 23.01 1.74
N VAL A 248 2.10 23.16 0.64
CA VAL A 248 2.28 24.47 -0.02
C VAL A 248 0.94 25.06 -0.48
N ARG A 249 0.02 24.22 -0.98
CA ARG A 249 -1.32 24.69 -1.35
C ARG A 249 -2.09 25.20 -0.14
N MET A 250 -2.16 24.43 0.94
CA MET A 250 -2.85 24.82 2.17
C MET A 250 -2.37 26.17 2.69
N GLU A 251 -1.06 26.40 2.64
CA GLU A 251 -0.50 27.67 3.12
C GLU A 251 -0.90 28.85 2.23
N ARG A 252 -0.90 28.66 0.89
CA ARG A 252 -1.41 29.69 -0.04
C ARG A 252 -2.88 30.02 0.19
N TRP A 253 -3.72 29.02 0.48
CA TRP A 253 -5.14 29.24 0.79
C TRP A 253 -5.31 30.07 2.06
N ARG A 254 -4.51 29.79 3.10
CA ARG A 254 -4.53 30.58 4.35
C ARG A 254 -4.16 32.04 4.10
N PHE A 255 -3.05 32.27 3.39
CA PHE A 255 -2.62 33.64 3.07
C PHE A 255 -3.66 34.39 2.22
N ALA A 256 -4.25 33.73 1.22
CA ALA A 256 -5.28 34.33 0.39
C ALA A 256 -6.53 34.69 1.21
N LEU A 257 -6.97 33.82 2.12
CA LEU A 257 -8.12 34.07 2.99
C LEU A 257 -7.87 35.26 3.93
N ILE A 258 -6.66 35.35 4.51
CA ILE A 258 -6.29 36.46 5.40
C ILE A 258 -6.24 37.79 4.63
N LEU A 259 -5.72 37.80 3.40
CA LEU A 259 -5.65 38.99 2.57
C LEU A 259 -7.05 39.48 2.14
N ASP A 260 -7.92 38.55 1.75
CA ASP A 260 -9.30 38.87 1.38
C ASP A 260 -10.06 39.48 2.55
N GLU A 261 -9.95 38.87 3.73
CA GLU A 261 -10.57 39.39 4.96
C GLU A 261 -10.00 40.77 5.34
N ARG A 262 -8.68 40.98 5.23
CA ARG A 262 -8.07 42.30 5.44
C ARG A 262 -8.61 43.36 4.49
N THR A 263 -8.76 43.01 3.21
CA THR A 263 -9.21 43.94 2.18
C THR A 263 -10.67 44.33 2.42
N ARG A 264 -11.51 43.35 2.75
CA ARG A 264 -12.91 43.57 3.11
C ARG A 264 -13.05 44.42 4.37
N MET A 265 -12.29 44.11 5.42
CA MET A 265 -12.27 44.89 6.66
C MET A 265 -11.82 46.33 6.42
N ALA A 266 -10.79 46.56 5.61
CA ALA A 266 -10.34 47.91 5.27
C ALA A 266 -11.45 48.73 4.57
N HIS A 267 -12.24 48.09 3.72
CA HIS A 267 -13.38 48.72 3.05
C HIS A 267 -14.51 49.08 4.04
N ASP A 268 -14.94 48.12 4.87
CA ASP A 268 -15.98 48.35 5.89
C ASP A 268 -15.56 49.47 6.88
N LEU A 269 -14.27 49.54 7.21
CA LEU A 269 -13.72 50.59 8.05
C LEU A 269 -13.73 51.96 7.38
N HIS A 270 -13.30 52.01 6.13
CA HIS A 270 -13.29 53.26 5.37
C HIS A 270 -14.70 53.83 5.23
N ASP A 271 -15.69 52.98 4.94
CA ASP A 271 -17.09 53.41 4.81
C ASP A 271 -17.65 53.95 6.13
N THR A 272 -17.35 53.29 7.24
CA THR A 272 -17.82 53.71 8.57
C THR A 272 -17.20 55.03 9.00
N LEU A 273 -15.88 55.20 8.79
CA LEU A 273 -15.17 56.43 9.12
C LEU A 273 -15.58 57.59 8.18
N ALA A 274 -15.75 57.33 6.88
CA ALA A 274 -16.21 58.33 5.93
C ALA A 274 -17.62 58.85 6.29
N GLN A 275 -18.52 57.97 6.73
CA GLN A 275 -19.85 58.35 7.20
C GLN A 275 -19.78 59.18 8.48
N SER A 276 -18.94 58.80 9.45
CA SER A 276 -18.83 59.52 10.71
C SER A 276 -18.24 60.93 10.52
N PHE A 277 -17.20 61.06 9.69
CA PHE A 277 -16.62 62.36 9.32
C PHE A 277 -17.61 63.25 8.57
N THR A 278 -18.42 62.66 7.69
CA THR A 278 -19.49 63.40 7.00
C THR A 278 -20.52 63.94 8.01
N GLY A 279 -20.94 63.12 8.98
CA GLY A 279 -21.84 63.55 10.06
C GLY A 279 -21.25 64.67 10.92
N ILE A 280 -19.97 64.57 11.28
CA ILE A 280 -19.25 65.62 12.04
C ILE A 280 -19.21 66.92 11.22
N ALA A 281 -18.88 66.85 9.93
CA ALA A 281 -18.84 68.02 9.06
C ALA A 281 -20.20 68.72 8.97
N PHE A 282 -21.30 67.95 8.86
CA PHE A 282 -22.66 68.49 8.87
C PHE A 282 -23.02 69.21 10.18
N GLN A 283 -22.68 68.63 11.34
CA GLN A 283 -22.95 69.25 12.65
C GLN A 283 -22.14 70.53 12.86
N LEU A 284 -20.86 70.54 12.47
CA LEU A 284 -20.03 71.74 12.54
C LEU A 284 -20.52 72.83 11.59
N GLN A 285 -21.03 72.46 10.41
CA GLN A 285 -21.60 73.41 9.47
C GLN A 285 -22.94 73.98 9.96
N ALA A 286 -23.77 73.17 10.61
CA ALA A 286 -24.98 73.63 11.30
C ALA A 286 -24.62 74.63 12.41
N ALA A 287 -23.58 74.33 13.22
CA ALA A 287 -23.15 75.19 14.31
C ALA A 287 -22.65 76.54 13.77
N ARG A 288 -21.84 76.53 12.71
CA ARG A 288 -21.36 77.74 12.04
C ARG A 288 -22.50 78.61 11.50
N ASN A 289 -23.54 77.98 10.94
CA ASN A 289 -24.70 78.71 10.42
C ASN A 289 -25.56 79.28 11.56
N ALA A 290 -25.73 78.54 12.67
CA ALA A 290 -26.43 79.01 13.86
C ALA A 290 -25.72 80.20 14.53
N ILE A 291 -24.38 80.22 14.58
CA ILE A 291 -23.57 81.35 15.04
C ILE A 291 -23.83 82.60 14.18
N ARG A 292 -23.85 82.45 12.84
CA ARG A 292 -24.14 83.56 11.92
C ARG A 292 -25.56 84.11 12.06
N ALA A 293 -26.50 83.30 12.52
CA ALA A 293 -27.90 83.66 12.72
C ALA A 293 -28.21 84.21 14.12
N GLY A 294 -27.23 84.29 15.03
CA GLY A 294 -27.41 84.82 16.38
C GLY A 294 -28.18 83.90 17.35
N ALA A 295 -28.20 82.59 17.11
CA ALA A 295 -28.95 81.64 17.93
C ALA A 295 -28.24 81.31 19.27
N GLU A 296 -29.00 81.20 20.38
CA GLU A 296 -28.44 81.00 21.73
C GLU A 296 -27.96 79.56 22.04
N ASN A 297 -28.17 78.58 21.16
CA ASN A 297 -27.94 77.15 21.45
C ASN A 297 -26.76 76.51 20.68
N ILE A 298 -25.69 77.27 20.47
CA ILE A 298 -24.48 76.86 19.73
C ILE A 298 -23.71 75.75 20.46
N GLU A 299 -23.68 75.83 21.79
CA GLU A 299 -22.94 74.89 22.64
C GLU A 299 -23.41 73.44 22.40
N LYS A 300 -24.73 73.22 22.29
CA LYS A 300 -25.32 71.90 22.06
C LYS A 300 -24.87 71.24 20.75
N GLN A 301 -24.74 72.00 19.65
CA GLN A 301 -24.30 71.45 18.37
C GLN A 301 -22.80 71.15 18.35
N VAL A 302 -21.99 71.97 19.03
CA VAL A 302 -20.56 71.71 19.21
C VAL A 302 -20.34 70.48 20.10
N SER A 303 -21.09 70.34 21.21
CA SER A 303 -21.03 69.15 22.06
C SER A 303 -21.43 67.86 21.32
N LEU A 304 -22.44 67.91 20.44
CA LEU A 304 -22.81 66.78 19.58
C LEU A 304 -21.69 66.40 18.61
N ALA A 305 -21.01 67.38 17.99
CA ALA A 305 -19.88 67.11 17.11
C ALA A 305 -18.68 66.51 17.88
N ILE A 306 -18.38 67.01 19.08
CA ILE A 306 -17.33 66.46 19.95
C ILE A 306 -17.64 65.01 20.36
N ALA A 307 -18.89 64.73 20.74
CA ALA A 307 -19.33 63.38 21.06
C ALA A 307 -19.18 62.42 19.86
N MET A 308 -19.58 62.86 18.66
CA MET A 308 -19.42 62.07 17.43
C MET A 308 -17.95 61.81 17.09
N VAL A 309 -17.05 62.78 17.31
CA VAL A 309 -15.59 62.58 17.13
C VAL A 309 -15.05 61.55 18.12
N SER A 310 -15.45 61.64 19.39
CA SER A 310 -15.00 60.72 20.43
C SER A 310 -15.47 59.29 20.14
N ASP A 311 -16.72 59.12 19.72
CA ASP A 311 -17.26 57.81 19.33
C ASP A 311 -16.55 57.26 18.08
N SER A 312 -16.28 58.11 17.09
CA SER A 312 -15.55 57.71 15.87
C SER A 312 -14.13 57.22 16.18
N GLN A 313 -13.42 57.88 17.09
CA GLN A 313 -12.07 57.48 17.50
C GLN A 313 -12.06 56.17 18.28
N GLU A 314 -13.04 55.98 19.16
CA GLU A 314 -13.25 54.74 19.90
C GLU A 314 -13.51 53.56 18.95
N ASP A 315 -14.40 53.75 17.96
CA ASP A 315 -14.73 52.73 16.95
C ASP A 315 -13.53 52.39 16.05
N ALA A 316 -12.73 53.39 15.66
CA ALA A 316 -11.48 53.18 14.93
C ALA A 316 -10.47 52.36 15.75
N ARG A 317 -10.28 52.70 17.04
CA ARG A 317 -9.36 51.98 17.94
C ARG A 317 -9.78 50.53 18.16
N ARG A 318 -11.07 50.26 18.37
CA ARG A 318 -11.60 48.90 18.53
C ARG A 318 -11.40 48.07 17.28
N SER A 319 -11.67 48.66 16.12
CA SER A 319 -11.51 47.97 14.85
C SER A 319 -10.05 47.62 14.55
N ILE A 320 -9.11 48.50 14.92
CA ILE A 320 -7.67 48.22 14.87
C ILE A 320 -7.27 47.16 15.89
N ALA A 321 -7.86 47.15 17.09
CA ALA A 321 -7.64 46.11 18.09
C ALA A 321 -8.11 44.72 17.61
N MET A 322 -9.19 44.67 16.82
CA MET A 322 -9.67 43.43 16.17
C MET A 322 -8.76 42.90 15.06
N LEU A 323 -7.83 43.71 14.55
CA LEU A 323 -6.84 43.33 13.53
C LEU A 323 -5.55 42.74 14.12
N LYS A 324 -5.35 42.84 15.44
CA LYS A 324 -4.30 42.07 16.11
C LYS A 324 -4.72 40.61 16.10
N PRO A 325 -3.84 39.66 15.72
CA PRO A 325 -4.08 38.26 15.97
C PRO A 325 -4.14 38.10 17.49
N ALA A 326 -5.35 38.12 18.05
CA ALA A 326 -5.55 37.59 19.37
C ALA A 326 -5.28 36.10 19.22
N ASP A 327 -4.25 35.63 19.93
CA ASP A 327 -4.05 34.22 20.23
C ASP A 327 -5.30 33.76 20.97
N LEU A 328 -6.32 33.40 20.20
CA LEU A 328 -7.54 32.81 20.69
C LEU A 328 -7.15 31.40 21.08
N GLU A 329 -6.70 31.26 22.32
CA GLU A 329 -6.48 29.96 22.92
C GLU A 329 -7.77 29.14 22.76
N THR A 330 -7.58 27.95 22.23
CA THR A 330 -8.59 26.93 22.00
C THR A 330 -9.24 26.59 23.35
N GLY A 331 -10.34 27.28 23.69
CA GLY A 331 -10.93 27.21 25.03
C GLY A 331 -12.37 27.71 25.11
N ASN A 332 -13.04 27.33 26.20
CA ASN A 332 -14.46 27.54 26.50
C ASN A 332 -14.93 28.99 26.24
N VAL A 333 -15.85 29.18 25.28
CA VAL A 333 -16.39 30.49 24.85
C VAL A 333 -16.88 31.33 26.03
N LEU A 334 -17.53 30.69 27.01
CA LEU A 334 -18.10 31.38 28.17
C LEU A 334 -17.02 31.99 29.07
N GLU A 335 -15.97 31.22 29.34
CA GLU A 335 -14.89 31.64 30.23
C GLU A 335 -14.08 32.78 29.61
N ASN A 336 -13.85 32.73 28.30
CA ASN A 336 -13.23 33.82 27.56
C ASN A 336 -14.06 35.12 27.61
N LEU A 337 -15.39 35.04 27.50
CA LEU A 337 -16.26 36.22 27.62
C LEU A 337 -16.22 36.83 29.02
N ARG A 338 -16.22 36.00 30.07
CA ARG A 338 -16.10 36.47 31.46
C ARG A 338 -14.77 37.18 31.68
N GLN A 339 -13.65 36.57 31.31
CA GLN A 339 -12.33 37.18 31.48
C GLN A 339 -12.20 38.52 30.73
N GLN A 340 -12.74 38.61 29.51
CA GLN A 340 -12.76 39.86 28.75
C GLN A 340 -13.65 40.92 29.42
N GLY A 341 -14.84 40.55 29.92
CA GLY A 341 -15.73 41.46 30.64
C GLY A 341 -15.14 41.97 31.95
N GLU A 342 -14.46 41.11 32.70
CA GLU A 342 -13.75 41.47 33.94
C GLU A 342 -12.56 42.40 33.70
N ALA A 343 -11.84 42.24 32.58
CA ALA A 343 -10.78 43.16 32.21
C ALA A 343 -11.30 44.56 31.87
N LEU A 344 -12.52 44.66 31.34
CA LEU A 344 -13.14 45.93 30.93
C LEU A 344 -13.75 46.72 32.10
N THR A 345 -13.94 46.11 33.27
CA THR A 345 -14.66 46.71 34.39
C THR A 345 -13.83 47.68 35.25
N HIS A 346 -12.50 47.78 35.03
CA HIS A 346 -11.60 48.77 35.64
C HIS A 346 -11.80 49.05 37.16
N GLY A 347 -12.26 48.06 37.94
CA GLY A 347 -12.50 48.17 39.39
C GLY A 347 -13.96 48.36 39.83
N GLU A 348 -14.92 48.45 38.91
CA GLU A 348 -16.35 48.41 39.22
C GLU A 348 -16.80 47.00 39.65
N LYS A 349 -17.65 46.90 40.69
CA LYS A 349 -18.18 45.61 41.19
C LYS A 349 -19.36 45.14 40.35
N ILE A 350 -19.09 44.57 39.17
CA ILE A 350 -20.10 43.92 38.33
C ILE A 350 -19.97 42.41 38.46
N VAL A 351 -21.10 41.72 38.65
CA VAL A 351 -21.15 40.26 38.81
C VAL A 351 -21.40 39.59 37.45
N PHE A 352 -20.49 38.74 37.02
CA PHE A 352 -20.67 37.89 35.84
C PHE A 352 -21.20 36.51 36.25
N SER A 353 -22.38 36.15 35.74
CA SER A 353 -22.97 34.81 35.93
C SER A 353 -22.83 34.00 34.66
N ILE A 354 -22.17 32.83 34.73
CA ILE A 354 -22.03 31.92 33.59
C ILE A 354 -22.95 30.71 33.77
N ASN A 355 -23.67 30.36 32.72
CA ASN A 355 -24.39 29.10 32.65
C ASN A 355 -24.16 28.38 31.31
N SER A 356 -24.14 27.05 31.33
CA SER A 356 -24.05 26.26 30.11
C SER A 356 -24.99 25.06 30.15
N LYS A 357 -25.49 24.69 28.97
CA LYS A 357 -26.38 23.55 28.80
C LYS A 357 -26.08 22.81 27.50
N GLY A 358 -26.05 21.49 27.54
CA GLY A 358 -25.74 20.64 26.39
C GLY A 358 -24.24 20.37 26.19
N GLU A 359 -23.89 19.73 25.07
CA GLU A 359 -22.53 19.29 24.75
C GLU A 359 -21.72 20.42 24.08
N ILE A 360 -21.08 21.27 24.90
CA ILE A 360 -20.27 22.43 24.44
C ILE A 360 -19.12 21.99 23.53
N ASP A 361 -18.55 20.80 23.74
CA ASP A 361 -17.46 20.24 22.93
C ASP A 361 -17.85 19.98 21.46
N ARG A 362 -19.16 19.99 21.13
CA ARG A 362 -19.65 19.87 19.75
C ARG A 362 -19.53 21.15 18.94
N ILE A 363 -19.22 22.29 19.55
CA ILE A 363 -19.17 23.58 18.87
C ILE A 363 -17.91 23.63 17.98
N PRO A 364 -18.04 23.75 16.66
CA PRO A 364 -16.87 23.90 15.79
C PRO A 364 -16.08 25.17 16.14
N GLU A 365 -14.76 25.13 16.04
CA GLU A 365 -13.86 26.25 16.39
C GLU A 365 -14.26 27.56 15.69
N ALA A 366 -14.62 27.48 14.40
CA ALA A 366 -15.09 28.63 13.63
C ALA A 366 -16.36 29.25 14.23
N LEU A 367 -17.29 28.42 14.75
CA LEU A 367 -18.52 28.86 15.41
C LEU A 367 -18.23 29.52 16.75
N GLY A 368 -17.33 28.92 17.55
CA GLY A 368 -16.88 29.48 18.82
C GLY A 368 -16.31 30.90 18.67
N LYS A 369 -15.51 31.14 17.63
CA LYS A 369 -14.94 32.46 17.32
C LYS A 369 -16.01 33.53 17.04
N ILE A 370 -17.10 33.17 16.37
CA ILE A 370 -18.20 34.10 16.05
C ILE A 370 -19.01 34.42 17.30
N LEU A 371 -19.34 33.38 18.08
CA LEU A 371 -20.05 33.53 19.35
C LEU A 371 -19.27 34.43 20.31
N LEU A 372 -17.95 34.26 20.39
CA LEU A 372 -17.08 35.13 21.17
C LEU A 372 -17.14 36.58 20.68
N ARG A 373 -17.10 36.82 19.37
CA ARG A 373 -17.20 38.18 18.80
C ARG A 373 -18.55 38.85 19.06
N ILE A 374 -19.65 38.10 18.95
CA ILE A 374 -20.99 38.61 19.25
C ILE A 374 -21.10 38.89 20.75
N GLY A 375 -20.63 37.96 21.58
CA GLY A 375 -20.70 38.09 23.03
C GLY A 375 -19.88 39.25 23.58
N HIS A 376 -18.65 39.44 23.06
CA HIS A 376 -17.79 40.53 23.47
C HIS A 376 -18.43 41.90 23.16
N GLU A 377 -19.04 42.05 21.99
CA GLU A 377 -19.76 43.27 21.62
C GLU A 377 -20.98 43.51 22.52
N ALA A 378 -21.75 42.45 22.85
CA ALA A 378 -22.88 42.55 23.76
C ALA A 378 -22.47 42.97 25.19
N VAL A 379 -21.43 42.34 25.74
CA VAL A 379 -20.88 42.70 27.07
C VAL A 379 -20.36 44.13 27.06
N THR A 380 -19.63 44.54 26.02
CA THR A 380 -19.12 45.91 25.89
C THR A 380 -20.26 46.92 25.85
N ASN A 381 -21.34 46.62 25.12
CA ASN A 381 -22.51 47.49 25.05
C ASN A 381 -23.22 47.61 26.40
N ALA A 382 -23.36 46.52 27.15
CA ALA A 382 -23.90 46.54 28.50
C ALA A 382 -23.07 47.43 29.43
N LEU A 383 -21.75 47.22 29.48
CA LEU A 383 -20.83 48.00 30.32
C LEU A 383 -20.83 49.50 29.96
N ARG A 384 -20.86 49.84 28.68
CA ARG A 384 -20.77 51.23 28.21
C ARG A 384 -22.07 52.01 28.35
N HIS A 385 -23.22 51.35 28.24
CA HIS A 385 -24.50 52.04 28.07
C HIS A 385 -25.54 51.73 29.14
N ALA A 386 -25.43 50.60 29.82
CA ALA A 386 -26.48 50.13 30.73
C ALA A 386 -26.12 50.29 32.22
N HIS A 387 -24.83 50.45 32.56
CA HIS A 387 -24.33 50.46 33.95
C HIS A 387 -24.90 49.32 34.81
N PRO A 388 -24.78 48.05 34.35
CA PRO A 388 -25.42 46.93 35.02
C PRO A 388 -24.72 46.57 36.33
N LYS A 389 -25.46 45.96 37.26
CA LYS A 389 -24.88 45.29 38.43
C LYS A 389 -24.53 43.84 38.11
N THR A 390 -25.29 43.23 37.19
CA THR A 390 -25.18 41.82 36.85
C THR A 390 -25.22 41.65 35.34
N ILE A 391 -24.29 40.84 34.82
CA ILE A 391 -24.31 40.37 33.43
C ILE A 391 -24.36 38.83 33.46
N ALA A 392 -25.45 38.27 32.96
CA ALA A 392 -25.62 36.83 32.80
C ALA A 392 -25.26 36.41 31.37
N ILE A 393 -24.38 35.43 31.24
CA ILE A 393 -23.93 34.85 29.98
C ILE A 393 -24.30 33.38 29.99
N SER A 394 -25.11 32.94 29.04
CA SER A 394 -25.49 31.54 28.92
C SER A 394 -25.30 31.00 27.51
N LEU A 395 -24.89 29.73 27.44
CA LEU A 395 -24.68 29.02 26.18
C LEU A 395 -25.44 27.70 26.19
N GLU A 396 -26.37 27.52 25.27
CA GLU A 396 -27.13 26.29 25.10
C GLU A 396 -26.81 25.63 23.76
N VAL A 397 -26.35 24.38 23.80
CA VAL A 397 -26.13 23.54 22.63
C VAL A 397 -27.30 22.56 22.48
N THR A 398 -28.02 22.69 21.37
CA THR A 398 -29.10 21.79 20.98
C THR A 398 -28.59 20.79 19.92
N ALA A 399 -29.49 19.95 19.38
CA ALA A 399 -29.12 18.98 18.35
C ALA A 399 -28.64 19.63 17.03
N ASP A 400 -29.12 20.83 16.71
CA ASP A 400 -28.91 21.47 15.41
C ASP A 400 -28.37 22.91 15.50
N SER A 401 -28.39 23.53 16.68
CA SER A 401 -28.00 24.92 16.86
C SER A 401 -27.33 25.19 18.20
N VAL A 402 -26.55 26.26 18.25
CA VAL A 402 -25.98 26.86 19.46
C VAL A 402 -26.66 28.19 19.70
N VAL A 403 -27.07 28.44 20.94
CA VAL A 403 -27.73 29.67 21.38
C VAL A 403 -26.87 30.33 22.44
N LEU A 404 -26.38 31.53 22.15
CA LEU A 404 -25.71 32.40 23.13
C LEU A 404 -26.70 33.47 23.59
N ILE A 405 -26.94 33.56 24.89
CA ILE A 405 -27.83 34.55 25.49
C ILE A 405 -27.02 35.37 26.49
N ILE A 406 -27.04 36.70 26.33
CA ILE A 406 -26.42 37.64 27.24
C ILE A 406 -27.47 38.60 27.74
N THR A 407 -27.63 38.68 29.06
CA THR A 407 -28.62 39.52 29.72
C THR A 407 -27.95 40.43 30.73
N ASP A 408 -28.24 41.73 30.66
CA ASP A 408 -27.85 42.71 31.68
C ASP A 408 -29.08 43.25 32.42
N ASP A 409 -28.89 43.67 33.67
CA ASP A 409 -29.92 44.27 34.53
C ASP A 409 -29.86 45.82 34.55
N GLY A 410 -29.27 46.42 33.52
CA GLY A 410 -29.03 47.86 33.47
C GLY A 410 -30.20 48.70 32.96
N LEU A 411 -29.89 49.90 32.48
CA LEU A 411 -30.88 50.91 32.08
C LEU A 411 -31.74 50.54 30.87
N GLY A 412 -31.33 49.56 30.06
CA GLY A 412 -32.02 49.20 28.81
C GLY A 412 -32.24 50.37 27.84
N PHE A 413 -33.00 50.15 26.77
CA PHE A 413 -33.35 51.18 25.80
C PHE A 413 -34.62 50.83 25.02
N ALA A 414 -35.22 51.84 24.39
CA ALA A 414 -36.35 51.65 23.47
C ALA A 414 -35.86 51.12 22.12
N THR A 415 -36.42 49.99 21.67
CA THR A 415 -35.99 49.25 20.48
C THR A 415 -36.44 49.87 19.15
N ASP A 416 -37.27 50.90 19.16
CA ASP A 416 -37.84 51.58 17.99
C ASP A 416 -37.05 52.83 17.54
N GLY A 417 -36.00 53.22 18.27
CA GLY A 417 -35.20 54.43 18.02
C GLY A 417 -33.86 54.22 17.27
N ALA A 418 -33.15 55.32 17.00
CA ALA A 418 -31.84 55.32 16.33
C ALA A 418 -30.76 54.51 17.09
N ARG A 419 -30.86 54.39 18.43
CA ARG A 419 -29.97 53.55 19.26
C ARG A 419 -30.07 52.06 18.90
N ALA A 420 -31.22 51.57 18.46
CA ALA A 420 -31.39 50.19 18.00
C ALA A 420 -30.70 49.90 16.66
N ARG A 421 -30.15 50.92 15.99
CA ARG A 421 -29.44 50.81 14.69
C ARG A 421 -27.95 51.13 14.77
N GLY A 422 -27.38 51.18 15.97
CA GLY A 422 -25.94 51.40 16.18
C GLY A 422 -25.08 50.38 15.43
N PHE A 423 -23.85 50.77 15.08
CA PHE A 423 -22.94 49.94 14.30
C PHE A 423 -22.63 48.59 14.96
N GLY A 424 -22.48 48.54 16.29
CA GLY A 424 -22.29 47.31 17.06
C GLY A 424 -23.43 46.30 16.86
N ILE A 425 -24.68 46.76 16.96
CA ILE A 425 -25.87 45.91 16.73
C ILE A 425 -25.93 45.41 15.29
N ARG A 426 -25.68 46.28 14.29
CA ARG A 426 -25.64 45.88 12.87
C ARG A 426 -24.55 44.85 12.60
N ALA A 427 -23.37 45.02 13.18
CA ALA A 427 -22.26 44.09 13.04
C ALA A 427 -22.57 42.72 13.66
N MET A 428 -23.21 42.68 14.84
CA MET A 428 -23.68 41.43 15.45
C MET A 428 -24.71 40.72 14.55
N HIS A 429 -25.70 41.45 14.02
CA HIS A 429 -26.69 40.89 13.08
C HIS A 429 -26.03 40.31 11.83
N ALA A 430 -25.12 41.06 11.19
CA ALA A 430 -24.43 40.62 9.99
C ALA A 430 -23.58 39.35 10.22
N ARG A 431 -22.92 39.26 11.38
CA ARG A 431 -22.13 38.08 11.78
C ARG A 431 -22.99 36.85 12.07
N ALA A 432 -24.11 37.01 12.77
CA ALA A 432 -25.03 35.90 12.97
C ALA A 432 -25.59 35.39 11.63
N HIS A 433 -25.97 36.32 10.74
CA HIS A 433 -26.57 35.99 9.45
C HIS A 433 -25.59 35.36 8.46
N SER A 434 -24.30 35.74 8.47
CA SER A 434 -23.28 35.17 7.57
C SER A 434 -23.04 33.67 7.82
N TYR A 435 -23.41 33.17 8.99
CA TYR A 435 -23.37 31.75 9.35
C TYR A 435 -24.75 31.07 9.34
N GLY A 436 -25.75 31.73 8.74
CA GLY A 436 -27.11 31.21 8.61
C GLY A 436 -27.91 31.21 9.92
N GLY A 437 -27.45 32.00 10.90
CA GLY A 437 -28.13 32.20 12.18
C GLY A 437 -28.96 33.48 12.25
N SER A 438 -29.51 33.73 13.43
CA SER A 438 -30.30 34.91 13.77
C SER A 438 -29.77 35.57 15.04
N LEU A 439 -30.08 36.86 15.18
CA LEU A 439 -29.83 37.65 16.39
C LEU A 439 -31.15 38.32 16.76
N GLU A 440 -31.54 38.23 18.02
CA GLU A 440 -32.70 38.91 18.59
C GLU A 440 -32.24 39.75 19.79
N ILE A 441 -32.74 40.98 19.88
CA ILE A 441 -32.41 41.90 20.97
C ILE A 441 -33.72 42.36 21.60
N LEU A 442 -33.89 42.05 22.88
CA LEU A 442 -35.02 42.44 23.69
C LEU A 442 -34.52 43.45 24.72
N SER A 443 -35.00 44.68 24.63
CA SER A 443 -34.65 45.74 25.58
C SER A 443 -35.86 46.56 25.93
N SER A 444 -35.90 47.07 27.15
CA SER A 444 -36.90 48.06 27.56
C SER A 444 -36.25 49.01 28.56
N PRO A 445 -36.60 50.31 28.53
CA PRO A 445 -36.08 51.26 29.51
C PRO A 445 -36.30 50.75 30.95
N GLU A 446 -35.24 50.84 31.75
CA GLU A 446 -35.12 50.42 33.16
C GLU A 446 -35.32 48.91 33.43
N LYS A 447 -35.32 48.08 32.40
CA LYS A 447 -35.49 46.62 32.52
C LYS A 447 -34.31 45.80 31.99
N GLY A 448 -33.20 46.46 31.65
CA GLY A 448 -32.02 45.83 31.07
C GLY A 448 -32.16 45.45 29.60
N THR A 449 -31.19 44.69 29.10
CA THR A 449 -31.16 44.19 27.72
C THR A 449 -30.83 42.72 27.69
N THR A 450 -31.47 41.97 26.78
CA THR A 450 -31.15 40.59 26.44
C THR A 450 -30.79 40.50 24.96
N VAL A 451 -29.65 39.89 24.67
CA VAL A 451 -29.16 39.59 23.32
C VAL A 451 -29.11 38.08 23.15
N GLU A 452 -29.91 37.55 22.23
CA GLU A 452 -29.93 36.13 21.87
C GLU A 452 -29.37 35.93 20.46
N ALA A 453 -28.29 35.16 20.34
CA ALA A 453 -27.71 34.75 19.06
C ALA A 453 -27.89 33.25 18.86
N ARG A 454 -28.62 32.85 17.81
CA ARG A 454 -28.89 31.45 17.46
C ARG A 454 -28.19 31.08 16.16
N ILE A 455 -27.20 30.19 16.22
CA ILE A 455 -26.37 29.80 15.08
C ILE A 455 -26.49 28.29 14.82
N PRO A 456 -26.75 27.83 13.59
CA PRO A 456 -26.82 26.39 13.28
C PRO A 456 -25.43 25.73 13.37
N LEU A 457 -25.35 24.56 14.00
CA LEU A 457 -24.13 23.74 14.12
C LEU A 457 -23.61 23.27 12.74
N ARG A 458 -24.52 23.11 11.79
CA ARG A 458 -24.21 22.82 10.38
C ARG A 458 -24.66 24.01 9.54
N PRO A 459 -23.77 24.96 9.19
CA PRO A 459 -24.16 26.08 8.35
C PRO A 459 -24.71 25.53 7.03
N LYS A 460 -25.93 25.96 6.65
CA LYS A 460 -26.47 25.68 5.32
C LYS A 460 -25.51 26.31 4.31
N ARG A 461 -24.61 25.51 3.72
CA ARG A 461 -23.79 25.92 2.57
C ARG A 461 -24.74 26.57 1.57
N LYS A 462 -24.64 27.89 1.36
CA LYS A 462 -25.21 28.51 0.16
C LYS A 462 -24.58 27.79 -1.01
N ARG A 463 -25.36 26.98 -1.72
CA ARG A 463 -24.94 26.36 -2.98
C ARG A 463 -24.58 27.50 -3.93
N PHE A 464 -23.28 27.73 -4.14
CA PHE A 464 -22.78 28.38 -5.33
C PHE A 464 -23.03 27.44 -6.52
N THR A 465 -24.28 27.35 -6.97
CA THR A 465 -24.65 26.73 -8.25
C THR A 465 -24.94 27.85 -9.22
N ARG A 466 -23.90 28.30 -9.93
CA ARG A 466 -23.92 28.85 -11.31
C ARG A 466 -22.50 29.31 -11.64
N ILE A 467 -21.80 28.54 -12.47
CA ILE A 467 -20.67 28.96 -13.35
C ILE A 467 -20.25 27.84 -14.35
N PHE A 468 -20.88 26.66 -14.36
CA PHE A 468 -20.56 25.59 -15.34
C PHE A 468 -21.71 25.18 -16.28
N SER A 469 -22.50 26.14 -16.81
CA SER A 469 -23.51 25.84 -17.84
C SER A 469 -23.33 26.58 -19.17
N THR A 470 -22.18 27.20 -19.44
CA THR A 470 -21.93 27.94 -20.70
C THR A 470 -20.84 27.34 -21.59
N LEU A 471 -20.47 26.07 -21.42
CA LEU A 471 -19.50 25.38 -22.30
C LEU A 471 -20.05 24.08 -22.92
N ARG A 472 -21.35 24.03 -23.24
CA ARG A 472 -21.94 22.88 -23.93
C ARG A 472 -23.02 23.22 -24.98
N GLU A 473 -22.94 24.41 -25.56
CA GLU A 473 -23.74 24.82 -26.73
C GLU A 473 -22.83 25.45 -27.79
N GLY A 474 -21.85 24.67 -28.25
CA GLY A 474 -20.92 25.07 -29.30
C GLY A 474 -20.35 23.87 -30.03
N GLU A 475 -21.20 22.87 -30.30
CA GLU A 475 -20.93 21.76 -31.24
C GLU A 475 -22.26 21.07 -31.55
N SER A 476 -22.99 21.64 -32.51
CA SER A 476 -23.99 20.95 -33.33
C SER A 476 -24.28 21.79 -34.56
#